data_AF-A0A820NRS0-F1
#
_entry.id   AF-A0A820NRS0-F1
#
_cell.length_a   1.000
_cell.length_b   1.000
_cell.length_c   1.000
_cell.angle_alpha   90.00
_cell.angle_beta   90.00
_cell.angle_gamma   90.00
#
_symmetry.space_group_name_H-M   'P 1'
#
loop_
_entity.id
_entity.type
_entity.pdbx_description
1 polymer ?
#
loop_
_entity_poly.entity_id
_entity_poly.type
_entity_poly.pdbx_seq_one_letter_code
_entity_poly.pdbx_strand_id
1 'polypeptide(L)'
;MSAEKLTTVEELQAKLLDAYRKEFSNDEPTICAFAPGRVNLIGEHSDYNDCFVFPMAIPIGTMIIGKGLDETEGEKCYFRTLS
;
A
#
# COMPACT_ATOMS: atom_id res chain seq x y z
N MET A 1 -24.11 -9.68 12.03
CA MET A 1 -22.72 -9.40 11.64
C MET A 1 -22.67 -7.93 11.25
N SER A 2 -21.94 -7.10 11.99
CA SER A 2 -21.72 -5.69 11.62
C SER A 2 -20.55 -5.63 10.65
N ALA A 3 -20.66 -4.89 9.55
CA ALA A 3 -19.50 -4.56 8.74
C ALA A 3 -18.59 -3.62 9.54
N GLU A 4 -17.29 -3.90 9.57
CA GLU A 4 -16.30 -3.01 10.16
C GLU A 4 -16.04 -1.85 9.20
N LYS A 5 -15.94 -0.62 9.71
CA LYS A 5 -15.70 0.56 8.87
C LYS A 5 -14.29 0.48 8.30
N LEU A 6 -14.19 0.48 6.97
CA LEU A 6 -12.91 0.54 6.27
C LEU A 6 -12.38 1.98 6.25
N THR A 7 -11.10 2.13 6.55
CA THR A 7 -10.35 3.37 6.32
C THR A 7 -10.29 3.64 4.82
N THR A 8 -10.55 4.89 4.41
CA THR A 8 -10.45 5.25 2.99
C THR A 8 -8.98 5.40 2.56
N VAL A 9 -8.74 5.42 1.24
CA VAL A 9 -7.40 5.62 0.69
C VAL A 9 -6.84 6.99 1.11
N GLU A 10 -7.70 8.00 1.16
CA GLU A 10 -7.35 9.37 1.55
C GLU A 10 -7.01 9.45 3.05
N GLU A 11 -7.79 8.78 3.90
CA GLU A 11 -7.52 8.69 5.34
C GLU A 11 -6.19 7.95 5.61
N LEU A 12 -5.91 6.89 4.84
CA LEU A 12 -4.65 6.15 4.92
C LEU A 12 -3.46 7.00 4.46
N GLN A 13 -3.62 7.76 3.37
CA GLN A 13 -2.60 8.66 2.85
C GLN A 13 -2.24 9.75 3.86
N ALA A 14 -3.25 10.40 4.45
CA ALA A 14 -3.04 11.42 5.48
C ALA A 14 -2.27 10.87 6.68
N LYS A 15 -2.65 9.68 7.17
CA LYS A 15 -1.96 8.99 8.27
C LYS A 15 -0.50 8.67 7.93
N LEU A 16 -0.23 8.23 6.70
CA LEU A 16 1.13 7.90 6.24
C LEU A 16 2.00 9.15 6.04
N LEU A 17 1.44 10.24 5.53
CA LEU A 17 2.15 11.53 5.42
C LEU A 17 2.59 12.05 6.79
N ASP A 18 1.70 11.99 7.77
CA ASP A 18 2.02 12.40 9.14
C ASP A 18 3.11 11.51 9.77
N ALA A 19 3.05 10.20 9.53
CA ALA A 19 4.07 9.27 10.01
C ALA A 19 5.43 9.51 9.32
N TYR A 20 5.43 9.73 8.00
CA TYR A 20 6.65 10.02 7.23
C TYR A 20 7.34 11.27 7.75
N ARG A 21 6.62 12.38 7.92
CA ARG A 21 7.19 13.64 8.41
C ARG A 21 7.79 13.51 9.82
N LYS A 22 7.14 12.73 10.69
CA LYS A 22 7.66 12.46 12.05
C LYS A 22 8.96 11.66 12.03
N GLU A 23 9.08 10.69 11.14
CA GLU A 23 10.26 9.83 11.05
C GLU A 23 11.42 10.51 10.32
N PHE A 24 11.14 11.22 9.23
CA PHE A 24 12.13 11.80 8.32
C PHE A 24 12.32 13.30 8.51
N SER A 25 12.26 13.78 9.76
CA SER A 25 12.62 15.15 10.15
C SER A 25 11.89 16.26 9.37
N ASN A 26 10.59 16.09 9.12
CA ASN A 26 9.73 16.97 8.32
C ASN A 26 10.13 17.12 6.85
N ASP A 27 10.88 16.17 6.28
CA ASP A 27 11.03 16.05 4.83
C ASP A 27 9.70 15.70 4.16
N GLU A 28 9.59 15.97 2.86
CA GLU A 28 8.39 15.71 2.07
C GLU A 28 8.61 14.54 1.10
N PRO A 29 7.73 13.52 1.10
CA PRO A 29 7.86 12.39 0.19
C PRO A 29 7.54 12.81 -1.25
N THR A 30 8.19 12.18 -2.21
CA THR A 30 7.97 12.42 -3.66
C THR A 30 7.17 11.32 -4.34
N ILE A 31 6.94 10.21 -3.65
CA ILE A 31 6.28 9.01 -4.17
C ILE A 31 5.18 8.60 -3.21
N CYS A 32 3.99 8.32 -3.76
CA CYS A 32 2.88 7.69 -3.06
C CYS A 32 2.26 6.63 -3.99
N ALA A 33 2.17 5.39 -3.53
CA ALA A 33 1.64 4.27 -4.32
C ALA A 33 0.69 3.42 -3.47
N PHE A 34 -0.41 2.95 -4.06
CA PHE A 34 -1.38 2.07 -3.42
C PHE A 34 -1.62 0.83 -4.26
N ALA A 35 -1.57 -0.33 -3.61
CA ALA A 35 -1.91 -1.62 -4.20
C ALA A 35 -3.14 -2.20 -3.45
N PRO A 36 -4.30 -2.32 -4.11
CA PRO A 36 -5.46 -2.95 -3.50
C PRO A 36 -5.23 -4.45 -3.33
N GLY A 37 -5.80 -5.01 -2.28
CA GLY A 37 -6.03 -6.44 -2.19
C GLY A 37 -7.03 -6.89 -3.26
N ARG A 38 -7.18 -8.20 -3.42
CA ARG A 38 -8.14 -8.79 -4.35
C ARG A 38 -8.85 -9.98 -3.75
N VAL A 39 -10.10 -10.16 -4.17
CA VAL A 39 -10.86 -11.39 -3.92
C VAL A 39 -11.15 -12.06 -5.25
N ASN A 40 -11.09 -13.39 -5.29
CA ASN A 40 -11.55 -14.14 -6.47
C ASN A 40 -13.04 -14.40 -6.30
N LEU A 41 -13.85 -13.94 -7.25
CA LEU A 41 -15.29 -14.19 -7.23
C LEU A 41 -15.62 -15.61 -7.72
N ILE A 42 -14.83 -16.10 -8.68
CA ILE A 42 -14.86 -17.48 -9.20
C ILE A 42 -13.48 -17.85 -9.77
N GLY A 43 -13.22 -19.15 -9.88
CA GLY A 43 -11.97 -19.68 -10.44
C GLY A 43 -10.87 -19.93 -9.40
N GLU A 44 -11.24 -20.13 -8.13
CA GLU A 44 -10.29 -20.63 -7.14
C GLU A 44 -9.78 -22.02 -7.55
N HIS A 45 -8.49 -22.29 -7.32
CA HIS A 45 -7.82 -23.55 -7.68
C HIS A 45 -7.81 -23.90 -9.17
N SER A 46 -8.12 -22.94 -10.04
CA SER A 46 -8.02 -23.06 -11.50
C SER A 46 -6.90 -22.20 -12.07
N ASP A 47 -6.38 -21.26 -11.29
CA ASP A 47 -5.32 -20.32 -11.65
C ASP A 47 -3.99 -21.01 -12.00
N TYR A 48 -3.70 -22.18 -11.41
CA TYR A 48 -2.53 -22.98 -11.74
C TYR A 48 -2.73 -23.93 -12.95
N ASN A 49 -3.93 -24.01 -13.51
CA ASN A 49 -4.26 -24.87 -14.65
C ASN A 49 -4.43 -24.09 -15.97
N ASP A 50 -3.82 -22.89 -16.07
CA ASP A 50 -3.98 -21.97 -17.22
C ASP A 50 -5.46 -21.66 -17.56
N CYS A 51 -6.34 -21.76 -16.57
CA CYS A 51 -7.77 -21.48 -16.71
C CYS A 51 -8.08 -20.03 -16.33
N PHE A 52 -9.17 -19.49 -16.86
CA PHE A 52 -9.60 -18.14 -16.54
C PHE A 52 -10.01 -17.99 -15.07
N VAL A 53 -9.68 -16.84 -14.50
CA VAL A 53 -10.13 -16.40 -13.17
C VAL A 53 -10.86 -15.07 -13.26
N PHE A 54 -11.77 -14.80 -12.31
CA PHE A 54 -12.50 -13.54 -12.25
C PHE A 54 -12.27 -12.82 -10.91
N PRO A 55 -11.12 -12.14 -10.75
CA PRO A 55 -10.80 -11.38 -9.55
C PRO A 55 -11.45 -10.01 -9.54
N MET A 56 -11.63 -9.46 -8.34
CA MET A 56 -12.05 -8.08 -8.11
C MET A 56 -11.13 -7.44 -7.07
N ALA A 57 -10.67 -6.22 -7.35
CA ALA A 57 -9.94 -5.40 -6.39
C ALA A 57 -10.88 -4.98 -5.25
N ILE A 58 -10.39 -5.04 -4.01
CA ILE A 58 -11.13 -4.62 -2.82
C ILE A 58 -10.53 -3.34 -2.23
N PRO A 59 -11.30 -2.56 -1.45
CA PRO A 59 -10.80 -1.30 -0.87
C PRO A 59 -9.67 -1.48 0.17
N ILE A 60 -9.53 -2.68 0.72
CA ILE A 60 -8.43 -3.03 1.63
C ILE A 60 -7.17 -3.23 0.80
N GLY A 61 -6.06 -2.57 1.15
CA GLY A 61 -4.81 -2.68 0.42
C GLY A 61 -3.61 -2.15 1.20
N THR A 62 -2.48 -2.03 0.50
CA THR A 62 -1.21 -1.53 1.05
C THR A 62 -0.84 -0.22 0.37
N MET A 63 -0.49 0.79 1.15
CA MET A 63 0.04 2.07 0.66
C MET A 63 1.50 2.23 1.07
N ILE A 64 2.32 2.72 0.15
CA ILE A 64 3.72 3.07 0.36
C ILE A 64 3.89 4.55 0.06
N ILE A 65 4.60 5.26 0.95
CA ILE A 65 5.01 6.64 0.76
C ILE A 65 6.52 6.75 0.98
N GLY A 66 7.20 7.55 0.16
CA GLY A 66 8.64 7.68 0.26
C GLY A 66 9.23 8.73 -0.68
N LYS A 67 10.55 8.85 -0.62
CA LYS A 67 11.34 9.74 -1.48
C LYS A 67 12.48 8.94 -2.09
N GLY A 68 12.70 9.12 -3.39
CA GLY A 68 13.90 8.59 -4.03
C GLY A 68 15.14 9.30 -3.50
N LEU A 69 16.15 8.54 -3.12
CA LEU A 69 17.47 9.07 -2.76
C LEU A 69 18.34 9.12 -4.00
N ASP A 70 19.11 10.20 -4.19
CA ASP A 70 20.10 10.27 -5.25
C ASP A 70 21.25 9.27 -4.97
N GLU A 71 21.86 8.72 -6.02
CA GLU A 71 22.90 7.68 -5.92
C GLU A 71 24.10 8.12 -5.05
N THR A 72 24.32 9.43 -4.90
CA THR A 72 25.39 10.00 -4.09
C THR A 72 25.11 10.02 -2.58
N GLU A 73 23.85 9.82 -2.15
CA GLU A 73 23.44 9.79 -0.73
C GLU A 73 23.24 8.36 -0.17
N GLY A 74 23.31 7.33 -1.03
CA GLY A 74 22.71 6.02 -0.75
C GLY A 74 23.67 4.92 -0.29
N GLU A 75 24.00 4.85 1.00
CA GLU A 75 24.39 3.56 1.63
C GLU A 75 23.28 2.95 2.49
N LYS A 76 22.21 3.70 2.81
CA LYS A 76 21.18 3.27 3.76
C LYS A 76 19.78 3.59 3.27
N CYS A 77 18.93 2.56 3.23
CA CYS A 77 17.50 2.67 2.96
C CYS A 77 16.73 2.39 4.26
N TYR A 78 15.82 3.29 4.64
CA TYR A 78 15.04 3.18 5.87
C TYR A 78 13.60 2.81 5.54
N PHE A 79 13.09 1.74 6.17
CA PHE A 79 11.72 1.27 5.99
C PHE A 79 10.99 1.20 7.32
N ARG A 80 9.75 1.69 7.34
CA ARG A 80 8.86 1.63 8.50
C ARG A 80 7.46 1.20 8.06
N THR A 81 6.93 0.18 8.71
CA THR A 81 5.55 -0.28 8.49
C THR A 81 4.63 0.27 9.58
N LEU A 82 3.43 0.69 9.20
CA LEU A 82 2.35 1.00 10.12
C LEU A 82 1.36 -0.18 10.11
N SER A 83 1.16 -0.82 11.26
CA SER A 83 0.09 -1.81 11.49
C SER A 83 -1.10 -1.15 12.17
#